data_AF-A0A8X6GU56-F1
#
_entry.id   AF-A0A8X6GU56-F1
#
_cell.length_a   1.000
_cell.length_b   1.000
_cell.length_c   1.000
_cell.angle_alpha   90.00
_cell.angle_beta   90.00
_cell.angle_gamma   90.00
#
_symmetry.space_group_name_H-M   'P 1'
#
loop_
_entity.id
_entity.type
_entity.pdbx_description
1 polymer ?
#
loop_
_entity_poly.entity_id
_entity_poly.type
_entity_poly.pdbx_seq_one_letter_code
_entity_poly.pdbx_strand_id
1 'polypeptide(L)'
;MALSSRSCENLPDNFCYICGEYSLIKNFLRSITDQVKQLYLAYFDMKLGNQDRSWAHHTICVKCLNDLRFWLKEKNTDVRFGVPMI
;
A
#
# COMPACT_ATOMS: atom_id res chain seq x y z
N MET A 1 14.17 24.19 -22.14
CA MET A 1 12.71 23.93 -22.14
C MET A 1 12.38 23.23 -20.83
N ALA A 2 11.73 23.92 -19.89
CA ALA A 2 11.27 23.26 -18.67
C ALA A 2 10.17 22.27 -19.06
N LEU A 3 10.40 20.98 -18.81
CA LEU A 3 9.33 19.98 -18.87
C LEU A 3 8.27 20.43 -17.86
N SER A 4 7.15 20.95 -18.34
CA SER A 4 5.95 21.12 -17.53
C SER A 4 5.57 19.73 -17.03
N SER A 5 6.01 19.37 -15.84
CA SER A 5 5.68 18.10 -15.22
C SER A 5 4.16 18.04 -15.11
N ARG A 6 3.53 17.01 -15.69
CA ARG A 6 2.11 16.77 -15.46
C ARG A 6 1.94 16.58 -13.95
N SER A 7 1.26 17.52 -13.30
CA SER A 7 0.88 17.37 -11.89
C SER A 7 -0.20 16.31 -11.80
N CYS A 8 -0.02 15.30 -10.93
CA CYS A 8 -1.09 14.36 -10.65
C CYS A 8 -2.26 15.14 -10.03
N GLU A 9 -3.46 15.01 -10.60
CA GLU A 9 -4.66 15.66 -10.04
C GLU A 9 -5.06 15.02 -8.70
N ASN A 10 -4.71 13.74 -8.52
CA ASN A 10 -5.02 12.99 -7.32
C ASN A 10 -3.83 12.99 -6.36
N LEU A 11 -4.13 13.14 -5.07
CA LEU A 11 -3.13 12.97 -4.02
C LEU A 11 -2.68 11.49 -3.98
N PRO A 12 -1.38 11.21 -3.85
CA PRO A 12 -0.86 9.84 -3.72
C PRO A 12 -1.57 9.04 -2.62
N ASP A 13 -1.84 9.68 -1.48
CA ASP A 13 -2.45 9.01 -0.32
C ASP A 13 -3.94 8.66 -0.49
N ASN A 14 -4.50 8.84 -1.70
CA ASN A 14 -5.81 8.29 -2.05
C ASN A 14 -5.70 6.87 -2.63
N PHE A 15 -4.49 6.35 -2.85
CA PHE A 15 -4.24 5.01 -3.39
C PHE A 15 -3.71 4.06 -2.32
N CYS A 16 -4.02 2.78 -2.46
CA CYS A 16 -3.42 1.72 -1.66
C CYS A 16 -2.02 1.36 -2.18
N TYR A 17 -1.01 1.34 -1.32
CA TYR A 17 0.34 0.93 -1.71
C TYR A 17 0.44 -0.54 -2.20
N ILE A 18 -0.44 -1.43 -1.74
CA ILE A 18 -0.34 -2.87 -2.08
C ILE A 18 -1.07 -3.19 -3.38
N CYS A 19 -2.35 -2.82 -3.47
CA CYS A 19 -3.22 -3.17 -4.60
C CYS A 19 -3.45 -2.02 -5.60
N GLY A 20 -2.91 -0.82 -5.36
CA GLY A 20 -3.13 0.34 -6.22
C GLY A 20 -4.58 0.84 -6.31
N GLU A 21 -5.52 0.26 -5.55
CA GLU A 21 -6.91 0.72 -5.57
C GLU A 21 -7.03 2.16 -5.07
N TYR A 22 -7.77 2.97 -5.83
CA TYR A 22 -8.14 4.33 -5.46
C TYR A 22 -9.32 4.35 -4.49
N SER A 23 -9.26 5.17 -3.45
CA SER A 23 -10.37 5.38 -2.53
C SER A 23 -10.44 6.82 -2.04
N LEU A 24 -11.58 7.47 -2.28
CA LEU A 24 -11.90 8.80 -1.72
C LEU A 24 -12.34 8.74 -0.25
N ILE A 25 -12.73 7.55 0.23
CA ILE A 25 -13.24 7.38 1.59
C ILE A 25 -12.06 7.05 2.50
N LYS A 26 -11.55 8.07 3.19
CA LYS A 26 -10.38 7.96 4.08
C LYS A 26 -10.49 6.87 5.16
N ASN A 27 -11.72 6.52 5.59
CA ASN A 27 -11.93 5.46 6.57
C ASN A 27 -11.54 4.06 6.07
N PHE A 28 -11.44 3.85 4.75
CA PHE A 28 -10.96 2.60 4.17
C PHE A 28 -9.45 2.60 3.90
N LEU A 29 -8.75 3.72 4.13
CA LEU A 29 -7.29 3.81 4.07
C LEU A 29 -6.71 3.89 5.48
N ARG A 30 -5.49 3.39 5.64
CA ARG A 30 -4.70 3.42 6.87
C ARG A 30 -3.29 3.85 6.53
N SER A 31 -2.67 4.62 7.42
CA SER A 31 -1.26 4.97 7.26
C SER A 31 -0.37 3.73 7.37
N ILE A 32 0.76 3.77 6.67
CA ILE A 32 1.78 2.73 6.74
C ILE A 32 2.56 2.88 8.05
N THR A 33 2.25 2.04 9.02
CA THR A 33 2.96 1.96 10.30
C THR A 33 4.08 0.90 10.25
N ASP A 34 4.94 0.85 11.26
CA ASP A 34 6.00 -0.17 11.31
C ASP A 34 5.45 -1.60 11.36
N GLN A 35 4.27 -1.80 11.96
CA GLN A 35 3.57 -3.08 11.90
C GLN A 35 3.21 -3.47 10.46
N VAL A 36 2.77 -2.50 9.65
CA VAL A 36 2.47 -2.74 8.22
C VAL A 36 3.74 -3.10 7.46
N LYS A 37 4.85 -2.39 7.70
CA LYS A 37 6.14 -2.70 7.07
C LYS A 37 6.62 -4.12 7.41
N GLN A 38 6.45 -4.54 8.66
CA GLN A 38 6.79 -5.91 9.10
C GLN A 38 5.90 -6.96 8.43
N LEU A 39 4.58 -6.74 8.36
CA LEU A 39 3.66 -7.65 7.68
C LEU A 39 3.97 -7.76 6.19
N TYR A 40 4.25 -6.62 5.55
CA TYR A 40 4.63 -6.57 4.14
C TYR A 40 5.92 -7.34 3.87
N LEU A 41 6.96 -7.12 4.69
CA LEU A 41 8.21 -7.87 4.60
C LEU A 41 8.00 -9.37 4.83
N ALA A 42 7.19 -9.76 5.81
CA ALA A 42 6.94 -11.16 6.08
C ALA A 42 6.19 -11.88 4.94
N TYR A 43 5.27 -11.18 4.27
CA TYR A 43 4.47 -11.76 3.19
C TYR A 43 5.20 -11.76 1.83
N PHE A 44 5.80 -10.62 1.46
CA PHE A 44 6.43 -10.44 0.14
C PHE A 44 7.93 -10.71 0.13
N ASP A 45 8.55 -10.92 1.30
CA ASP A 45 10.01 -11.00 1.47
C ASP A 45 10.76 -9.77 0.91
N MET A 46 10.09 -8.61 0.90
CA MET A 46 10.60 -7.36 0.34
C MET A 46 10.35 -6.19 1.29
N LYS A 47 11.29 -5.24 1.35
CA LYS A 47 11.12 -4.00 2.11
C LYS A 47 10.21 -3.03 1.36
N LEU A 48 9.35 -2.36 2.12
CA LEU A 48 8.47 -1.30 1.60
C LEU A 48 9.33 -0.10 1.17
N GLY A 49 9.28 0.25 -0.12
CA GLY A 49 10.19 1.20 -0.76
C GLY A 49 9.67 2.64 -0.75
N ASN A 50 10.60 3.59 -0.90
CA ASN A 50 10.35 5.02 -1.14
C ASN A 50 9.42 5.73 -0.13
N GLN A 51 9.22 5.15 1.06
CA GLN A 51 8.38 5.74 2.13
C GLN A 51 8.97 7.02 2.75
N ASP A 52 10.21 7.38 2.39
CA ASP A 52 10.85 8.66 2.67
C ASP A 52 10.44 9.77 1.69
N ARG A 53 9.80 9.41 0.57
CA ARG A 53 9.49 10.33 -0.52
C ARG A 53 8.02 10.74 -0.48
N SER A 54 7.78 12.05 -0.51
CA SER A 54 6.43 12.63 -0.51
C SER A 54 5.55 12.22 -1.69
N TRP A 55 6.14 11.76 -2.80
CA TRP A 55 5.40 11.27 -3.97
C TRP A 55 4.94 9.82 -3.83
N ALA A 56 5.50 9.05 -2.89
CA ALA A 56 5.10 7.67 -2.67
C ALA A 56 3.75 7.61 -1.93
N HIS A 57 3.04 6.49 -2.08
CA HIS A 57 1.82 6.25 -1.33
C HIS A 57 2.18 5.93 0.13
N HIS A 58 1.64 6.69 1.09
CA HIS A 58 1.85 6.45 2.53
C HIS A 58 0.66 5.72 3.16
N THR A 59 -0.24 5.19 2.33
CA THR A 59 -1.51 4.60 2.73
C THR A 59 -1.69 3.21 2.15
N ILE A 60 -2.38 2.36 2.90
CA ILE A 60 -2.87 1.06 2.45
C ILE A 60 -4.37 0.94 2.73
N CYS A 61 -5.09 0.18 1.93
CA CYS A 61 -6.50 -0.08 2.20
C CYS A 61 -6.67 -1.09 3.34
N VAL A 62 -7.75 -0.95 4.11
CA VAL A 62 -8.11 -1.84 5.23
C VAL A 62 -8.27 -3.28 4.75
N LYS A 63 -8.70 -3.49 3.50
CA LYS A 63 -8.80 -4.83 2.90
C LYS A 63 -7.43 -5.50 2.83
N CYS A 64 -6.43 -4.88 2.18
CA CYS A 64 -5.07 -5.41 2.12
C CYS A 64 -4.44 -5.60 3.50
N LEU A 65 -4.69 -4.68 4.44
CA LEU A 65 -4.22 -4.84 5.82
C LEU A 65 -4.80 -6.09 6.49
N ASN A 66 -6.11 -6.30 6.34
CA ASN A 66 -6.79 -7.46 6.91
C ASN A 66 -6.33 -8.74 6.24
N ASP A 67 -6.19 -8.76 4.91
CA ASP A 67 -5.69 -9.90 4.14
C ASP A 67 -4.29 -10.32 4.64
N LEU A 68 -3.35 -9.37 4.82
CA LEU A 68 -2.03 -9.65 5.41
C LEU A 68 -2.11 -10.18 6.84
N ARG A 69 -3.02 -9.66 7.66
CA ARG A 69 -3.22 -10.10 9.05
C ARG A 69 -3.82 -11.51 9.11
N PHE A 70 -4.78 -11.82 8.23
CA PHE A 70 -5.37 -13.15 8.13
C PHE A 70 -4.34 -14.16 7.65
N TRP A 71 -3.55 -13.80 6.64
CA TRP A 71 -2.43 -14.62 6.19
C TRP A 71 -1.45 -14.93 7.34
N LEU A 72 -1.06 -13.92 8.13
CA LEU A 72 -0.13 -14.13 9.26
C LEU A 72 -0.71 -15.09 10.32
N LYS A 73 -2.03 -15.03 10.58
CA LYS A 73 -2.69 -15.84 11.60
C LYS A 73 -2.96 -17.28 11.17
N GLU A 74 -3.48 -17.47 9.97
CA GLU A 74 -4.05 -18.75 9.53
C GLU A 74 -3.24 -19.44 8.42
N LYS A 75 -2.16 -18.83 7.92
CA LYS A 75 -1.42 -19.27 6.72
C LYS A 75 -2.34 -19.55 5.53
N ASN A 76 -3.48 -18.87 5.48
CA ASN A 76 -4.49 -19.05 4.44
C ASN A 76 -3.94 -18.49 3.12
N THR A 77 -3.96 -19.29 2.06
CA THR A 77 -3.24 -19.01 0.80
C THR A 77 -4.02 -18.11 -0.16
N ASP A 78 -5.31 -17.87 0.10
CA ASP A 78 -6.17 -17.11 -0.82
C ASP A 78 -6.23 -15.62 -0.48
N VAL A 79 -5.06 -14.99 -0.52
CA VAL A 79 -4.97 -13.53 -0.48
C VAL A 79 -5.08 -13.00 -1.90
N ARG A 80 -5.84 -11.91 -2.07
CA ARG A 80 -6.26 -11.38 -3.37
C ARG A 80 -5.13 -10.78 -4.22
N PHE A 81 -3.90 -10.84 -3.73
CA PHE A 81 -2.71 -10.30 -4.37
C PHE A 81 -1.51 -11.21 -4.14
N GLY A 82 -0.88 -11.67 -5.23
CA GLY A 82 0.36 -12.46 -5.19
C GLY A 82 1.63 -11.63 -5.33
N VAL A 83 1.53 -10.42 -5.89
CA VAL A 83 2.64 -9.48 -6.14
C VAL A 83 2.15 -8.08 -5.82
N PRO A 84 2.95 -7.22 -5.15
CA PRO A 84 2.57 -5.83 -4.91
C PRO A 84 2.53 -5.08 -6.25
N MET A 85 1.52 -4.24 -6.45
CA MET A 85 1.33 -3.51 -7.72
C MET A 85 2.25 -2.28 -7.91
N ILE A 86 3.09 -1.97 -6.91
CA ILE A 86 3.92 -0.76 -6.83
C ILE A 86 5.38 -1.14 -6.63
#